data_AF-A0A7X8AC93-F1
#
_entry.id   AF-A0A7X8AC93-F1
#
_cell.length_a   1.000
_cell.length_b   1.000
_cell.length_c   1.000
_cell.angle_alpha   90.00
_cell.angle_beta   90.00
_cell.angle_gamma   90.00
#
_symmetry.space_group_name_H-M   'P 1'
#
loop_
_entity.id
_entity.type
_entity.pdbx_description
1 polymer ?
#
loop_
_entity_poly.entity_id
_entity_poly.type
_entity_poly.pdbx_seq_one_letter_code
_entity_poly.pdbx_strand_id
1 'polypeptide(L)'
;MISKKLLFSAVFLSVFSAVGHSTRSVDCTQRKHTTAAFEKYAGMEDKPALITSSFYLDSRIYFYLNYGKAEQALRMLETELGADVFQKCLLTFMDSWKYKHPTPIHFFNTFNTVSKRNLNWFWNAWYYQNGGIPDMAIKEVNKDHAHYKIIVVNRGDLPLPIVLSLYNDQKLVRTITRSASNWIEHPDGILIDFDSAQKITKVVLGTDYIPDANRTDNLYLLK
;
A
#
# COMPACT_ATOMS: atom_id res chain seq x y z
N MET A 1 6.28 31.25 -21.05
CA MET A 1 4.83 30.98 -20.88
C MET A 1 4.54 29.49 -21.11
N ILE A 2 5.16 28.65 -20.28
CA ILE A 2 5.07 27.19 -20.28
C ILE A 2 4.85 26.83 -18.80
N SER A 3 4.11 25.77 -18.50
CA SER A 3 3.88 25.23 -17.14
C SER A 3 2.57 25.64 -16.45
N LYS A 4 1.46 25.13 -16.98
CA LYS A 4 0.40 24.52 -16.15
C LYS A 4 0.01 23.11 -16.65
N LYS A 5 0.59 22.65 -17.77
CA LYS A 5 0.22 21.38 -18.45
C LYS A 5 0.98 20.15 -17.94
N LEU A 6 2.12 20.29 -17.25
CA LEU A 6 3.00 19.17 -16.92
C LEU A 6 2.64 18.44 -15.61
N LEU A 7 2.07 19.11 -14.60
CA LEU A 7 1.78 18.50 -13.30
C LEU A 7 0.56 17.57 -13.34
N PHE A 8 -0.47 17.91 -14.13
CA PHE A 8 -1.61 17.01 -14.37
C PHE A 8 -1.19 15.75 -15.13
N SER A 9 -0.13 15.85 -15.94
CA SER A 9 0.38 14.73 -16.72
C SER A 9 1.03 13.66 -15.86
N ALA A 10 1.54 13.94 -14.66
CA ALA A 10 2.28 12.94 -13.87
C ALA A 10 1.35 11.95 -13.15
N VAL A 11 0.26 12.42 -12.55
CA VAL A 11 -0.78 11.55 -11.96
C VAL A 11 -1.55 10.81 -13.07
N PHE A 12 -1.81 11.47 -14.21
CA PHE A 12 -2.38 10.78 -15.36
C PHE A 12 -1.39 9.81 -16.01
N LEU A 13 -0.08 10.09 -16.05
CA LEU A 13 0.92 9.14 -16.56
C LEU A 13 1.10 7.96 -15.62
N SER A 14 1.03 8.13 -14.29
CA SER A 14 1.10 6.98 -13.37
C SER A 14 -0.13 6.09 -13.51
N VAL A 15 -1.31 6.70 -13.66
CA VAL A 15 -2.56 6.00 -13.95
C VAL A 15 -2.54 5.34 -15.33
N PHE A 16 -2.07 6.02 -16.39
CA PHE A 16 -1.99 5.45 -17.74
C PHE A 16 -0.85 4.43 -17.90
N SER A 17 0.25 4.57 -17.16
CA SER A 17 1.30 3.56 -17.02
C SER A 17 0.73 2.30 -16.36
N ALA A 18 -0.08 2.46 -15.31
CA ALA A 18 -0.76 1.35 -14.66
C ALA A 18 -1.82 0.70 -15.58
N VAL A 19 -2.55 1.47 -16.39
CA VAL A 19 -3.63 0.99 -17.26
C VAL A 19 -3.13 0.39 -18.58
N GLY A 20 -2.11 0.99 -19.20
CA GLY A 20 -1.50 0.51 -20.46
C GLY A 20 -0.73 -0.80 -20.33
N HIS A 21 -0.51 -1.28 -19.10
CA HIS A 21 0.18 -2.51 -18.77
C HIS A 21 -0.75 -3.62 -18.22
N SER A 22 -2.07 -3.41 -18.23
CA SER A 22 -3.06 -4.36 -17.68
C SER A 22 -3.13 -5.71 -18.42
N THR A 23 -2.42 -5.89 -19.54
CA THR A 23 -2.39 -7.16 -20.32
C THR A 23 -0.99 -7.79 -20.46
N ARG A 24 0.05 -7.22 -19.83
CA ARG A 24 1.39 -7.83 -19.78
C ARG A 24 1.86 -7.87 -18.34
N SER A 25 2.42 -9.00 -17.92
CA SER A 25 3.06 -9.19 -16.61
C SER A 25 3.84 -7.94 -16.21
N VAL A 26 3.30 -7.16 -15.27
CA VAL A 26 3.92 -5.93 -14.80
C VAL A 26 5.33 -6.28 -14.33
N ASP A 27 6.34 -5.67 -14.96
CA ASP A 27 7.75 -5.95 -14.71
C ASP A 27 8.03 -5.84 -13.21
N CYS A 28 8.44 -6.96 -12.60
CA CYS A 28 8.61 -7.08 -11.15
C CYS A 28 9.67 -6.09 -10.62
N THR A 29 10.59 -5.67 -11.49
CA THR A 29 11.70 -4.77 -11.19
C THR A 29 11.20 -3.37 -10.86
N GLN A 30 10.23 -2.87 -11.63
CA GLN A 30 9.70 -1.51 -11.44
C GLN A 30 8.95 -1.40 -10.12
N ARG A 31 8.17 -2.44 -9.76
CA ARG A 31 7.43 -2.49 -8.48
C ARG A 31 8.37 -2.51 -7.28
N LYS A 32 9.47 -3.25 -7.36
CA LYS A 32 10.50 -3.26 -6.30
C LYS A 32 11.14 -1.89 -6.15
N HIS A 33 11.47 -1.23 -7.26
CA HIS A 33 12.08 0.10 -7.25
C HIS A 33 11.18 1.15 -6.59
N THR A 34 9.88 1.18 -6.92
CA THR A 34 8.94 2.14 -6.29
C THR A 34 8.71 1.84 -4.82
N THR A 35 8.75 0.56 -4.42
CA THR A 35 8.63 0.13 -3.01
C THR A 35 9.83 0.61 -2.20
N ALA A 36 11.04 0.35 -2.67
CA ALA A 36 12.27 0.81 -2.02
C ALA A 36 12.36 2.35 -1.95
N ALA A 37 11.94 3.05 -3.02
CA ALA A 37 11.87 4.52 -2.99
C ALA A 37 10.86 5.01 -1.95
N PHE A 38 9.73 4.33 -1.80
CA PHE A 38 8.72 4.72 -0.82
C PHE A 38 9.21 4.53 0.62
N GLU A 39 9.80 3.37 0.94
CA GLU A 39 10.38 3.06 2.25
C GLU A 39 11.45 4.10 2.66
N LYS A 40 12.31 4.50 1.73
CA LYS A 40 13.42 5.42 1.99
C LYS A 40 13.00 6.84 2.39
N TYR A 41 11.92 7.37 1.81
CA TYR A 41 11.50 8.77 1.96
C TYR A 41 10.22 8.92 2.82
N ALA A 42 9.64 7.81 3.26
CA ALA A 42 8.55 7.83 4.22
C ALA A 42 8.97 8.50 5.54
N GLY A 43 8.03 9.15 6.23
CA GLY A 43 8.31 9.92 7.47
C GLY A 43 9.12 11.22 7.38
N MET A 44 9.80 11.55 6.27
CA MET A 44 10.58 12.81 6.19
C MET A 44 9.66 14.05 6.18
N GLU A 45 10.00 15.10 6.94
CA GLU A 45 9.17 16.31 7.13
C GLU A 45 9.12 17.26 5.91
N ASP A 46 10.00 17.09 4.92
CA ASP A 46 10.05 17.91 3.71
C ASP A 46 9.00 17.51 2.65
N LYS A 47 7.80 17.07 3.07
CA LYS A 47 6.72 16.67 2.15
C LYS A 47 5.83 17.87 1.81
N PRO A 48 5.94 18.45 0.60
CA PRO A 48 5.01 19.47 0.14
C PRO A 48 3.59 18.93 -0.01
N ALA A 49 2.60 19.82 0.15
CA ALA A 49 1.19 19.51 -0.07
C ALA A 49 0.93 18.94 -1.48
N LEU A 50 -0.17 18.20 -1.63
CA LEU A 50 -0.55 17.50 -2.87
C LEU A 50 -0.63 18.42 -4.11
N ILE A 51 -0.81 19.73 -3.92
CA ILE A 51 -0.93 20.76 -4.96
C ILE A 51 0.21 21.78 -4.94
N THR A 52 1.41 21.40 -4.50
CA THR A 52 2.57 22.31 -4.52
C THR A 52 3.09 22.54 -5.94
N SER A 53 3.42 23.81 -6.23
CA SER A 53 4.02 24.18 -7.51
C SER A 53 5.38 23.50 -7.71
N SER A 54 5.65 23.04 -8.95
CA SER A 54 6.89 22.34 -9.31
C SER A 54 8.18 23.11 -9.02
N PHE A 55 8.08 24.43 -8.88
CA PHE A 55 9.21 25.30 -8.52
C PHE A 55 9.73 25.05 -7.09
N TYR A 56 8.86 24.61 -6.18
CA TYR A 56 9.19 24.34 -4.78
C TYR A 56 9.47 22.85 -4.49
N LEU A 57 9.59 22.03 -5.54
CA LEU A 57 9.76 20.58 -5.40
C LEU A 57 11.22 20.20 -5.64
N ASP A 58 11.93 19.72 -4.62
CA ASP A 58 13.19 18.98 -4.79
C ASP A 58 12.93 17.79 -5.73
N SER A 59 13.82 17.52 -6.67
CA SER A 59 13.60 16.52 -7.73
C SER A 59 13.41 15.09 -7.19
N ARG A 60 14.03 14.75 -6.06
CA ARG A 60 13.89 13.44 -5.41
C ARG A 60 12.56 13.35 -4.69
N ILE A 61 12.18 14.40 -3.97
CA ILE A 61 10.89 14.52 -3.28
C ILE A 61 9.75 14.53 -4.31
N TYR A 62 9.94 15.20 -5.44
CA TYR A 62 9.03 15.18 -6.58
C TYR A 62 8.79 13.76 -7.08
N PHE A 63 9.86 12.99 -7.34
CA PHE A 63 9.73 11.61 -7.80
C PHE A 63 9.03 10.74 -6.76
N TYR A 64 9.46 10.82 -5.50
CA TYR A 64 8.85 10.09 -4.40
C TYR A 64 7.35 10.37 -4.29
N LEU A 65 6.92 11.63 -4.27
CA LEU A 65 5.51 11.97 -4.09
C LEU A 65 4.65 11.60 -5.31
N ASN A 66 5.13 11.90 -6.52
CA ASN A 66 4.32 11.74 -7.73
C ASN A 66 4.31 10.31 -8.28
N TYR A 67 5.37 9.54 -8.05
CA TYR A 67 5.50 8.18 -8.57
C TYR A 67 5.54 7.16 -7.44
N GLY A 68 6.49 7.27 -6.51
CA GLY A 68 6.65 6.27 -5.44
C GLY A 68 5.41 6.12 -4.57
N LYS A 69 5.06 7.16 -3.82
CA LYS A 69 3.92 7.18 -2.90
C LYS A 69 2.58 6.98 -3.61
N ALA A 70 2.40 7.64 -4.75
CA ALA A 70 1.15 7.51 -5.52
C ALA A 70 0.92 6.09 -6.04
N GLU A 71 1.97 5.44 -6.55
CA GLU A 71 1.89 4.08 -7.05
C GLU A 71 1.64 3.08 -5.92
N GLN A 72 2.30 3.24 -4.77
CA GLN A 72 2.03 2.40 -3.59
C GLN A 72 0.61 2.56 -3.07
N ALA A 73 0.11 3.79 -2.95
CA ALA A 73 -1.26 4.03 -2.52
C ALA A 73 -2.27 3.34 -3.45
N LEU A 74 -2.11 3.46 -4.77
CA LEU A 74 -3.00 2.80 -5.72
C LEU A 74 -2.92 1.26 -5.63
N ARG A 75 -1.73 0.71 -5.41
CA ARG A 75 -1.54 -0.74 -5.27
C ARG A 75 -2.16 -1.30 -4.00
N MET A 76 -2.00 -0.61 -2.87
CA MET A 76 -2.64 -0.99 -1.61
C MET A 76 -4.17 -0.88 -1.72
N LEU A 77 -4.66 0.15 -2.43
CA LEU A 77 -6.07 0.31 -2.70
C LEU A 77 -6.63 -0.79 -3.61
N GLU A 78 -5.90 -1.19 -4.65
CA GLU A 78 -6.26 -2.33 -5.51
C GLU A 78 -6.34 -3.63 -4.69
N THR A 79 -5.40 -3.83 -3.76
CA THR A 79 -5.41 -4.98 -2.85
C THR A 79 -6.63 -4.97 -1.92
N GLU A 80 -7.02 -3.78 -1.44
CA GLU A 80 -8.17 -3.58 -0.56
C GLU A 80 -9.52 -3.74 -1.26
N LEU A 81 -9.64 -3.27 -2.50
CA LEU A 81 -10.87 -3.31 -3.30
C LEU A 81 -11.03 -4.60 -4.12
N GLY A 82 -9.91 -5.25 -4.47
CA GLY A 82 -9.84 -6.27 -5.50
C GLY A 82 -9.71 -5.67 -6.91
N ALA A 83 -9.07 -6.42 -7.81
CA ALA A 83 -8.74 -5.97 -9.16
C ALA A 83 -9.97 -5.54 -9.98
N ASP A 84 -11.07 -6.30 -9.93
CA ASP A 84 -12.28 -6.03 -10.72
C ASP A 84 -12.96 -4.72 -10.31
N VAL A 85 -13.13 -4.50 -9.00
CA VAL A 85 -13.75 -3.29 -8.46
C VAL A 85 -12.83 -2.09 -8.72
N PHE A 86 -11.53 -2.25 -8.51
CA PHE A 86 -10.55 -1.22 -8.79
C PHE A 86 -10.56 -0.80 -10.26
N GLN A 87 -10.53 -1.77 -11.19
CA GLN A 87 -10.58 -1.51 -12.62
C GLN A 87 -11.88 -0.80 -13.00
N LYS A 88 -13.03 -1.22 -12.46
CA LYS A 88 -14.32 -0.57 -12.68
C LYS A 88 -14.32 0.88 -12.20
N CYS A 89 -13.81 1.15 -11.00
CA CYS A 89 -13.67 2.52 -10.47
C CYS A 89 -12.82 3.39 -11.41
N LEU A 90 -11.70 2.83 -11.89
CA LEU A 90 -10.77 3.56 -12.74
C LEU A 90 -11.35 3.89 -14.11
N LEU A 91 -11.99 2.91 -14.77
CA LEU A 91 -12.65 3.12 -16.05
C LEU A 91 -13.79 4.13 -15.93
N THR A 92 -14.57 4.06 -14.84
CA THR A 92 -15.67 5.01 -14.59
C THR A 92 -15.13 6.43 -14.39
N PHE A 93 -14.02 6.59 -13.67
CA PHE A 93 -13.35 7.88 -13.51
C PHE A 93 -12.89 8.44 -14.86
N MET A 94 -12.20 7.62 -15.66
CA MET A 94 -11.73 8.03 -16.99
C MET A 94 -12.89 8.48 -17.89
N ASP A 95 -13.99 7.73 -17.93
CA ASP A 95 -15.15 8.08 -18.76
C ASP A 95 -15.86 9.35 -18.27
N SER A 96 -16.02 9.50 -16.95
CA SER A 96 -16.71 10.66 -16.35
C SER A 96 -15.94 11.98 -16.52
N TRP A 97 -14.61 11.88 -16.52
CA TRP A 97 -13.68 13.02 -16.52
C TRP A 97 -12.92 13.18 -17.83
N LYS A 98 -13.26 12.42 -18.87
CA LYS A 98 -12.70 12.62 -20.21
C LYS A 98 -12.92 14.07 -20.68
N TYR A 99 -11.84 14.66 -21.22
CA TYR A 99 -11.78 16.05 -21.68
C TYR A 99 -11.97 17.13 -20.59
N LYS A 100 -11.82 16.77 -19.31
CA LYS A 100 -11.89 17.70 -18.15
C LYS A 100 -10.58 17.71 -17.37
N HIS A 101 -10.49 18.59 -16.37
CA HIS A 101 -9.34 18.71 -15.46
C HIS A 101 -9.71 18.29 -14.02
N PRO A 102 -9.83 16.98 -13.74
CA PRO A 102 -10.23 16.49 -12.42
C PRO A 102 -9.14 16.72 -11.37
N THR A 103 -9.47 17.42 -10.28
CA THR A 103 -8.60 17.45 -9.09
C THR A 103 -8.63 16.12 -8.32
N PRO A 104 -7.65 15.83 -7.45
CA PRO A 104 -7.58 14.54 -6.71
C PRO A 104 -8.84 14.19 -5.91
N ILE A 105 -9.57 15.18 -5.39
CA ILE A 105 -10.84 14.92 -4.67
C ILE A 105 -11.90 14.29 -5.57
N HIS A 106 -11.92 14.60 -6.87
CA HIS A 106 -12.84 13.96 -7.82
C HIS A 106 -12.52 12.49 -8.02
N PHE A 107 -11.23 12.14 -7.99
CA PHE A 107 -10.79 10.74 -8.03
C PHE A 107 -11.24 9.99 -6.77
N PHE A 108 -10.98 10.53 -5.58
CA PHE A 108 -11.41 9.94 -4.31
C PHE A 108 -12.93 9.74 -4.23
N ASN A 109 -13.69 10.75 -4.64
CA ASN A 109 -15.15 10.68 -4.67
C ASN A 109 -15.67 9.65 -5.67
N THR A 110 -15.03 9.53 -6.84
CA THR A 110 -15.41 8.51 -7.82
C THR A 110 -15.19 7.11 -7.27
N PHE A 111 -14.05 6.86 -6.62
CA PHE A 111 -13.76 5.58 -5.99
C PHE A 111 -14.73 5.24 -4.86
N ASN A 112 -15.04 6.18 -3.97
CA ASN A 112 -16.06 6.00 -2.93
C ASN A 112 -17.44 5.63 -3.53
N THR A 113 -17.86 6.36 -4.56
CA THR A 113 -19.18 6.19 -5.18
C THR A 113 -19.29 4.86 -5.92
N VAL A 114 -18.29 4.52 -6.74
CA VAL A 114 -18.34 3.32 -7.61
C VAL A 114 -18.10 2.04 -6.82
N SER A 115 -17.18 2.06 -5.85
CA SER A 115 -16.95 0.91 -4.97
C SER A 115 -18.08 0.69 -3.96
N LYS A 116 -18.93 1.70 -3.73
CA LYS A 116 -19.94 1.75 -2.67
C LYS A 116 -19.34 1.51 -1.27
N ARG A 117 -18.07 1.86 -1.08
CA ARG A 117 -17.35 1.76 0.19
C ARG A 117 -16.89 3.14 0.64
N ASN A 118 -16.87 3.36 1.95
CA ASN A 118 -16.25 4.56 2.51
C ASN A 118 -14.74 4.35 2.62
N LEU A 119 -13.98 4.98 1.73
CA LEU A 119 -12.51 4.92 1.67
C LEU A 119 -11.86 6.18 2.27
N ASN A 120 -12.62 7.02 2.99
CA ASN A 120 -12.08 8.25 3.57
C ASN A 120 -10.95 7.98 4.56
N TRP A 121 -11.02 6.87 5.30
CA TRP A 121 -9.93 6.42 6.18
C TRP A 121 -8.62 6.20 5.41
N PHE A 122 -8.71 5.61 4.21
CA PHE A 122 -7.56 5.32 3.35
C PHE A 122 -6.97 6.63 2.81
N TRP A 123 -7.82 7.49 2.24
CA TRP A 123 -7.37 8.78 1.70
C TRP A 123 -6.77 9.67 2.79
N ASN A 124 -7.33 9.64 3.98
CA ASN A 124 -6.84 10.40 5.12
C ASN A 124 -5.43 9.95 5.51
N ALA A 125 -5.23 8.65 5.75
CA ALA A 125 -3.93 8.12 6.13
C ALA A 125 -2.86 8.32 5.05
N TRP A 126 -3.21 8.16 3.78
CA TRP A 126 -2.24 8.25 2.68
C TRP A 126 -1.92 9.68 2.25
N TYR A 127 -2.88 10.61 2.24
CA TYR A 127 -2.68 11.93 1.60
C TYR A 127 -2.91 13.15 2.50
N TYR A 128 -3.67 13.03 3.59
CA TYR A 128 -4.04 14.18 4.43
C TYR A 128 -3.36 14.20 5.80
N GLN A 129 -3.08 13.04 6.40
CA GLN A 129 -2.34 12.96 7.66
C GLN A 129 -0.86 13.23 7.44
N ASN A 130 -0.27 13.94 8.41
CA ASN A 130 1.18 14.07 8.52
C ASN A 130 1.80 12.74 8.92
N GLY A 131 3.02 12.49 8.46
CA GLY A 131 3.70 11.20 8.61
C GLY A 131 3.61 10.36 7.34
N GLY A 132 3.21 9.11 7.49
CA GLY A 132 3.10 8.13 6.42
C GLY A 132 4.31 7.20 6.38
N ILE A 133 4.81 6.79 7.54
CA ILE A 133 5.79 5.72 7.67
C ILE A 133 5.05 4.39 7.48
N PRO A 134 5.40 3.57 6.48
CA PRO A 134 4.91 2.20 6.37
C PRO A 134 5.76 1.30 7.26
N ASP A 135 5.29 0.88 8.43
CA ASP A 135 6.07 0.02 9.32
C ASP A 135 5.16 -0.96 10.05
N MET A 136 5.25 -2.25 9.71
CA MET A 136 4.53 -3.30 10.42
C MET A 136 5.53 -4.24 11.08
N ALA A 137 5.17 -4.78 12.24
CA ALA A 137 6.06 -5.67 12.97
C ALA A 137 5.31 -6.89 13.51
N ILE A 138 6.00 -8.02 13.57
CA ILE A 138 5.56 -9.17 14.35
C ILE A 138 5.89 -8.87 15.82
N LYS A 139 4.85 -8.60 16.63
CA LYS A 139 5.03 -8.33 18.06
C LYS A 139 5.27 -9.60 18.85
N GLU A 140 4.47 -10.64 18.59
CA GLU A 140 4.51 -11.87 19.38
C GLU A 140 4.01 -13.05 18.57
N VAL A 141 4.62 -14.22 18.78
CA VAL A 141 4.18 -15.50 18.23
C VAL A 141 4.11 -16.50 19.37
N ASN A 142 2.90 -16.89 19.75
CA ASN A 142 2.65 -17.92 20.75
C ASN A 142 2.18 -19.19 20.07
N LYS A 143 2.73 -20.32 20.52
CA LYS A 143 2.35 -21.66 20.07
C LYS A 143 1.85 -22.45 21.26
N ASP A 144 0.63 -22.96 21.14
CA ASP A 144 0.03 -23.89 22.09
C ASP A 144 -0.34 -25.19 21.35
N HIS A 145 0.48 -26.22 21.50
CA HIS A 145 0.37 -27.47 20.75
C HIS A 145 0.29 -27.29 19.22
N ALA A 146 -0.90 -27.43 18.63
CA ALA A 146 -1.16 -27.26 17.20
C ALA A 146 -1.81 -25.90 16.85
N HIS A 147 -2.04 -25.06 17.86
CA HIS A 147 -2.66 -23.75 17.75
C HIS A 147 -1.59 -22.65 17.80
N TYR A 148 -1.67 -21.71 16.86
CA TYR A 148 -0.73 -20.60 16.72
C TYR A 148 -1.46 -19.27 16.86
N LYS A 149 -0.90 -18.37 17.65
CA LYS A 149 -1.38 -17.00 17.86
C LYS A 149 -0.26 -16.03 17.49
N ILE A 150 -0.47 -15.27 16.43
CA ILE A 150 0.48 -14.25 15.96
C ILE A 150 -0.14 -12.88 16.17
N ILE A 151 0.57 -11.99 16.85
CA ILE A 151 0.17 -10.61 17.03
C ILE A 151 1.01 -9.74 16.09
N VAL A 152 0.34 -9.10 15.14
CA VAL A 152 0.95 -8.12 14.23
C VAL A 152 0.54 -6.73 14.68
N VAL A 153 1.49 -5.80 14.72
CA VAL A 153 1.25 -4.40 15.07
C VAL A 153 1.68 -3.49 13.95
N ASN A 154 1.01 -2.35 13.83
CA ASN A 154 1.42 -1.26 12.96
C ASN A 154 2.23 -0.27 13.81
N ARG A 155 3.54 -0.18 13.55
CA ARG A 155 4.45 0.77 14.21
C ARG A 155 4.54 2.09 13.43
N GLY A 156 4.05 2.10 12.19
CA GLY A 156 3.96 3.27 11.34
C GLY A 156 2.59 3.95 11.39
N ASP A 157 2.33 4.75 10.37
CA ASP A 157 1.11 5.56 10.26
C ASP A 157 0.13 5.03 9.20
N LEU A 158 0.60 4.13 8.33
CA LEU A 158 -0.16 3.72 7.14
C LEU A 158 -0.89 2.41 7.38
N PRO A 159 -2.20 2.33 7.06
CA PRO A 159 -2.91 1.07 7.06
C PRO A 159 -2.45 0.25 5.85
N LEU A 160 -1.75 -0.85 6.12
CA LEU A 160 -1.20 -1.76 5.12
C LEU A 160 -1.85 -3.14 5.22
N PRO A 161 -2.01 -3.86 4.11
CA PRO A 161 -2.49 -5.23 4.15
C PRO A 161 -1.47 -6.14 4.85
N ILE A 162 -1.94 -7.02 5.73
CA ILE A 162 -1.08 -7.99 6.40
C ILE A 162 -1.00 -9.23 5.51
N VAL A 163 0.22 -9.63 5.15
CA VAL A 163 0.49 -10.92 4.49
C VAL A 163 1.49 -11.67 5.34
N LEU A 164 1.07 -12.78 5.94
CA LEU A 164 1.94 -13.68 6.70
C LEU A 164 2.23 -14.92 5.87
N SER A 165 3.51 -15.16 5.60
CA SER A 165 3.99 -16.38 4.95
C SER A 165 4.62 -17.30 6.00
N LEU A 166 4.01 -18.47 6.18
CA LEU A 166 4.40 -19.47 7.18
C LEU A 166 5.20 -20.58 6.50
N TYR A 167 6.39 -20.86 7.02
CA TYR A 167 7.31 -21.84 6.47
C TYR A 167 7.60 -22.96 7.47
N ASN A 168 7.70 -24.17 6.93
CA ASN A 168 8.35 -25.29 7.57
C ASN A 168 9.70 -25.49 6.87
N ASP A 169 10.74 -25.01 7.54
CA ASP A 169 12.10 -24.87 7.05
C ASP A 169 12.17 -23.96 5.81
N GLN A 170 12.16 -24.57 4.63
CA GLN A 170 12.19 -23.87 3.34
C GLN A 170 10.89 -24.01 2.56
N LYS A 171 9.96 -24.85 3.00
CA LYS A 171 8.69 -25.08 2.31
C LYS A 171 7.61 -24.14 2.84
N LEU A 172 6.98 -23.39 1.95
CA LEU A 172 5.79 -22.60 2.27
C LEU A 172 4.65 -23.56 2.65
N VAL A 173 4.14 -23.40 3.88
CA VAL A 173 3.02 -24.19 4.40
C VAL A 173 1.71 -23.49 4.10
N ARG A 174 1.64 -22.20 4.41
CA ARG A 174 0.41 -21.41 4.31
C ARG A 174 0.72 -19.93 4.22
N THR A 175 -0.11 -19.21 3.47
CA THR A 175 -0.14 -17.74 3.47
C THR A 175 -1.46 -17.28 4.07
N ILE A 176 -1.40 -16.35 5.02
CA ILE A 176 -2.58 -15.74 5.63
C ILE A 176 -2.58 -14.26 5.25
N THR A 177 -3.70 -13.78 4.71
CA THR A 177 -3.86 -12.39 4.30
C THR A 177 -4.98 -11.73 5.10
N ARG A 178 -4.78 -10.46 5.48
CA ARG A 178 -5.78 -9.56 6.03
C ARG A 178 -5.75 -8.23 5.28
N SER A 179 -6.92 -7.67 5.05
CA SER A 179 -7.09 -6.40 4.35
C SER A 179 -6.59 -5.24 5.23
N ALA A 180 -6.22 -4.12 4.60
CA ALA A 180 -5.79 -2.94 5.32
C ALA A 180 -6.92 -2.34 6.17
N SER A 181 -8.18 -2.57 5.79
CA SER A 181 -9.35 -2.14 6.57
C SER A 181 -9.41 -2.73 7.98
N ASN A 182 -8.73 -3.87 8.26
CA ASN A 182 -8.73 -4.46 9.59
C ASN A 182 -8.10 -3.54 10.67
N TRP A 183 -7.23 -2.62 10.28
CA TRP A 183 -6.64 -1.63 11.19
C TRP A 183 -7.66 -0.61 11.73
N ILE A 184 -8.81 -0.45 11.06
CA ILE A 184 -9.88 0.45 11.52
C ILE A 184 -10.52 -0.09 12.81
N GLU A 185 -10.72 -1.41 12.87
CA GLU A 185 -11.35 -2.08 14.01
C GLU A 185 -10.33 -2.43 15.11
N HIS A 186 -9.07 -2.65 14.71
CA HIS A 186 -8.00 -3.12 15.59
C HIS A 186 -6.73 -2.26 15.45
N PRO A 187 -6.75 -1.00 15.93
CA PRO A 187 -5.62 -0.08 15.77
C PRO A 187 -4.37 -0.50 16.55
N ASP A 188 -4.53 -1.12 17.71
CA ASP A 188 -3.41 -1.47 18.61
C ASP A 188 -2.68 -2.77 18.24
N GLY A 189 -3.26 -3.57 17.34
CA GLY A 189 -2.71 -4.84 16.92
C GLY A 189 -3.77 -5.84 16.49
N ILE A 190 -3.41 -6.67 15.50
CA ILE A 190 -4.28 -7.69 14.93
C ILE A 190 -3.79 -9.06 15.40
N LEU A 191 -4.67 -9.79 16.08
CA LEU A 191 -4.47 -11.19 16.44
C LEU A 191 -4.84 -12.07 15.24
N ILE A 192 -3.90 -12.92 14.83
CA ILE A 192 -4.10 -13.94 13.82
C ILE A 192 -3.94 -15.29 14.50
N ASP A 193 -5.07 -15.95 14.74
CA ASP A 193 -5.17 -17.27 15.31
C ASP A 193 -5.48 -18.31 14.23
N PHE A 194 -4.78 -19.44 14.27
CA PHE A 194 -5.03 -20.55 13.37
C PHE A 194 -4.45 -21.86 13.90
N ASP A 195 -5.05 -22.96 13.45
CA ASP A 195 -4.51 -24.30 13.68
C ASP A 195 -3.64 -24.75 12.50
N SER A 196 -2.55 -25.47 12.82
CA SER A 196 -1.67 -26.10 11.83
C SER A 196 -1.19 -27.46 12.31
N ALA A 197 -1.43 -28.49 11.50
CA ALA A 197 -0.89 -29.83 11.74
C ALA A 197 0.63 -29.92 11.43
N GLN A 198 1.15 -29.04 10.57
CA GLN A 198 2.57 -29.00 10.22
C GLN A 198 3.32 -28.05 11.16
N LYS A 199 4.52 -28.46 11.60
CA LYS A 199 5.41 -27.61 12.41
C LYS A 199 5.79 -26.37 11.60
N ILE A 200 5.53 -25.19 12.14
CA ILE A 200 6.03 -23.93 11.59
C ILE A 200 7.37 -23.59 12.26
N THR A 201 8.39 -23.30 11.47
CA THR A 201 9.72 -22.90 11.96
C THR A 201 10.04 -21.44 11.66
N LYS A 202 9.39 -20.84 10.66
CA LYS A 202 9.62 -19.44 10.27
C LYS A 202 8.34 -18.75 9.86
N VAL A 203 8.15 -17.53 10.33
CA VAL A 203 7.08 -16.60 9.95
C VAL A 203 7.72 -15.38 9.30
N VAL A 204 7.22 -15.00 8.14
CA VAL A 204 7.63 -13.79 7.42
C VAL A 204 6.42 -12.90 7.23
N LEU A 205 6.51 -11.65 7.69
CA LEU A 205 5.52 -10.61 7.49
C LEU A 205 5.85 -9.79 6.25
N GLY A 206 4.82 -9.48 5.47
CA GLY A 206 4.91 -8.66 4.27
C GLY A 206 5.29 -9.45 3.01
N THR A 207 5.54 -8.68 1.95
CA THR A 207 6.03 -9.17 0.65
C THR A 207 7.01 -8.15 0.06
N ASP A 208 7.63 -8.45 -1.08
CA ASP A 208 8.46 -7.50 -1.82
C ASP A 208 7.70 -6.24 -2.30
N TYR A 209 6.35 -6.27 -2.27
CA TYR A 209 5.49 -5.23 -2.81
C TYR A 209 4.71 -4.45 -1.75
N ILE A 210 4.75 -4.91 -0.50
CA ILE A 210 4.20 -4.18 0.64
C ILE A 210 5.36 -3.39 1.23
N PRO A 211 5.27 -2.05 1.28
CA PRO A 211 6.35 -1.25 1.80
C PRO A 211 6.49 -1.45 3.30
N ASP A 212 7.73 -1.49 3.77
CA ASP A 212 8.06 -1.58 5.17
C ASP A 212 9.41 -0.91 5.47
N ALA A 213 9.39 0.07 6.38
CA ALA A 213 10.53 0.91 6.73
C ALA A 213 11.56 0.15 7.59
N ASN A 214 11.13 -0.87 8.35
CA ASN A 214 12.00 -1.66 9.19
C ASN A 214 11.82 -3.17 8.97
N ARG A 215 12.38 -3.69 7.88
CA ARG A 215 12.28 -5.13 7.55
C ARG A 215 12.93 -6.08 8.58
N THR A 216 13.64 -5.58 9.59
CA THR A 216 14.30 -6.43 10.60
C THR A 216 13.34 -7.07 11.60
N ASP A 217 12.16 -6.49 11.83
CA ASP A 217 11.13 -7.03 12.74
C ASP A 217 9.99 -7.77 12.02
N ASN A 218 10.18 -8.03 10.73
CA ASN A 218 9.27 -8.80 9.88
C ASN A 218 9.57 -10.31 9.84
N LEU A 219 10.65 -10.76 10.47
CA LEU A 219 11.06 -12.16 10.51
C LEU A 219 10.99 -12.70 11.93
N TYR A 220 10.22 -13.77 12.13
CA TYR A 220 10.19 -14.51 13.39
C TYR A 220 10.58 -15.97 13.16
N LEU A 221 11.57 -16.45 13.92
CA LEU A 221 12.01 -17.84 13.91
C LEU A 221 11.48 -18.55 15.17
N LEU A 222 10.63 -19.56 14.97
CA LEU A 222 10.17 -20.41 16.04
C LEU A 222 11.23 -21.48 16.33
N LYS A 223 11.57 -21.67 17.61
CA LYS A 223 12.42 -22.77 18.08
C LYS A 223 11.61 -24.08 18.15
#